data_AF-A0A2E6A367-F1
#
_entry.id   AF-A0A2E6A367-F1
#
_cell.length_a   1.000
_cell.length_b   1.000
_cell.length_c   1.000
_cell.angle_alpha   90.00
_cell.angle_beta   90.00
_cell.angle_gamma   90.00
#
_symmetry.space_group_name_H-M   'P 1'
#
loop_
_entity.id
_entity.type
_entity.pdbx_description
1 polymer ?
#
loop_
_entity_poly.entity_id
_entity_poly.type
_entity_poly.pdbx_seq_one_letter_code
_entity_poly.pdbx_strand_id
1 'polypeptide(L)'
;MTTTKTAQGGRVGPEGPGWPRLNHDAPNRCGYNHLPPAIYAQFTDDSCEATPDGCRWPRPTPVFMEPGDATIAMYHIPHGGTRNENGNSARNSPIFTLVNKKRQPNKVIEGQSDHPDLEWDGGFLGFEEGNDAFARSKFALCNMYHEWDGMQHIVAEERAKEGKSNTVFEL
;
A
#
# COMPACT_ATOMS: atom_id res chain seq x y z
N MET A 1 25.39 3.11 1.28
CA MET A 1 24.21 3.81 0.71
C MET A 1 24.12 3.43 -0.77
N THR A 2 23.49 2.30 -1.07
CA THR A 2 23.41 1.77 -2.45
C THR A 2 22.08 2.21 -3.02
N THR A 3 22.07 3.32 -3.75
CA THR A 3 20.89 3.78 -4.48
C THR A 3 20.60 2.76 -5.58
N THR A 4 19.48 2.05 -5.46
CA THR A 4 18.99 1.11 -6.47
C THR A 4 18.68 1.89 -7.74
N LYS A 5 19.59 1.77 -8.71
CA LYS A 5 19.45 2.34 -10.04
C LYS A 5 18.60 1.41 -10.92
N THR A 6 17.69 1.96 -11.72
CA THR A 6 17.09 1.22 -12.86
C THR A 6 18.18 0.68 -13.79
N ALA A 7 17.86 -0.19 -14.75
CA ALA A 7 18.79 -0.57 -15.83
C ALA A 7 19.40 0.64 -16.58
N GLN A 8 18.74 1.81 -16.54
CA GLN A 8 19.23 3.09 -17.06
C GLN A 8 19.80 4.07 -16.01
N GLY A 9 20.06 3.64 -14.78
CA GLY A 9 20.77 4.48 -13.81
C GLY A 9 19.93 5.47 -12.97
N GLY A 10 18.60 5.52 -13.11
CA GLY A 10 17.72 6.51 -12.46
C GLY A 10 17.08 6.07 -11.14
N ARG A 11 16.47 7.03 -10.42
CA ARG A 11 15.62 6.81 -9.24
C ARG A 11 14.40 5.95 -9.62
N VAL A 12 13.97 5.06 -8.73
CA VAL A 12 12.75 4.25 -8.91
C VAL A 12 11.63 4.88 -8.07
N GLY A 13 10.44 5.04 -8.65
CA GLY A 13 9.27 5.62 -7.99
C GLY A 13 9.07 7.11 -8.31
N PRO A 14 8.34 7.86 -7.46
CA PRO A 14 8.16 9.29 -7.62
C PRO A 14 9.52 9.98 -7.72
N GLU A 15 9.74 10.81 -8.76
CA GLU A 15 11.03 11.41 -9.15
C GLU A 15 11.97 10.52 -9.99
N GLY A 16 11.51 9.34 -10.40
CA GLY A 16 12.19 8.51 -11.40
C GLY A 16 12.09 9.08 -12.82
N PRO A 17 12.98 8.67 -13.74
CA PRO A 17 12.87 9.03 -15.16
C PRO A 17 11.48 8.67 -15.70
N GLY A 18 10.79 9.65 -16.31
CA GLY A 18 9.43 9.48 -16.85
C GLY A 18 8.30 9.59 -15.82
N TRP A 19 8.60 9.88 -14.55
CA TRP A 19 7.59 10.04 -13.49
C TRP A 19 7.91 11.25 -12.59
N PRO A 20 7.74 12.50 -13.11
CA PRO A 20 7.93 13.69 -12.30
C PRO A 20 6.95 13.68 -11.13
N ARG A 21 7.44 13.81 -9.89
CA ARG A 21 6.59 13.79 -8.68
C ARG A 21 5.67 15.01 -8.59
N LEU A 22 6.14 16.17 -9.05
CA LEU A 22 5.42 17.43 -8.95
C LEU A 22 4.64 17.72 -10.23
N ASN A 23 3.38 18.11 -10.06
CA ASN A 23 2.53 18.66 -11.09
C ASN A 23 2.49 20.19 -10.94
N HIS A 24 3.25 20.90 -11.76
CA HIS A 24 3.27 22.37 -11.76
C HIS A 24 2.05 22.99 -12.44
N ASP A 25 1.28 22.18 -13.19
CA ASP A 25 0.06 22.60 -13.88
C ASP A 25 -1.20 22.44 -13.00
N ALA A 26 -1.05 21.91 -11.78
CA ALA A 26 -2.14 21.86 -10.82
C ALA A 26 -2.71 23.27 -10.53
N PRO A 27 -3.98 23.42 -10.13
CA PRO A 27 -4.60 24.74 -9.91
C PRO A 27 -3.85 25.66 -8.93
N ASN A 28 -3.16 25.08 -7.94
CA ASN A 28 -2.31 25.78 -6.97
C ASN A 28 -0.83 25.89 -7.40
N ARG A 29 -0.48 25.47 -8.62
CA ARG A 29 0.87 25.37 -9.22
C ARG A 29 1.84 24.43 -8.49
N CYS A 30 1.32 23.63 -7.57
CA CYS A 30 2.09 22.72 -6.75
C CYS A 30 1.21 21.53 -6.33
N GLY A 31 1.00 20.63 -7.28
CA GLY A 31 0.32 19.36 -7.07
C GLY A 31 1.31 18.19 -7.07
N TYR A 32 0.78 17.00 -6.77
CA TYR A 32 1.51 15.75 -6.94
C TYR A 32 0.98 15.01 -8.17
N ASN A 33 1.89 14.53 -9.03
CA ASN A 33 1.51 13.47 -9.95
C ASN A 33 1.39 12.19 -9.13
N HIS A 34 0.23 11.56 -9.22
CA HIS A 34 -0.07 10.33 -8.52
C HIS A 34 0.62 9.14 -9.21
N LEU A 35 -0.15 8.23 -9.81
CA LEU A 35 0.39 7.09 -10.56
C LEU A 35 0.69 7.48 -12.02
N PRO A 36 1.62 6.78 -12.70
CA PRO A 36 1.83 6.95 -14.13
C PRO A 36 0.55 6.69 -14.92
N PRO A 37 0.30 7.40 -16.04
CA PRO A 37 -0.91 7.22 -16.85
C PRO A 37 -1.16 5.78 -17.28
N ALA A 38 -0.11 5.00 -17.56
CA ALA A 38 -0.23 3.59 -17.95
C ALA A 38 -0.85 2.73 -16.83
N ILE A 39 -0.54 3.03 -15.57
CA ILE A 39 -1.15 2.33 -14.43
C ILE A 39 -2.62 2.73 -14.31
N TYR A 40 -2.95 4.02 -14.40
CA TYR A 40 -4.34 4.47 -14.41
C TYR A 40 -5.16 3.79 -15.51
N ALA A 41 -4.64 3.73 -16.74
CA ALA A 41 -5.34 3.13 -17.86
C ALA A 41 -5.61 1.62 -17.64
N GLN A 42 -4.73 0.91 -16.94
CA GLN A 42 -4.92 -0.51 -16.63
C GLN A 42 -6.02 -0.75 -15.58
N PHE A 43 -6.24 0.20 -14.67
CA PHE A 43 -7.16 0.05 -13.54
C PHE A 43 -8.39 0.96 -13.62
N THR A 44 -8.61 1.63 -14.76
CA THR A 44 -9.81 2.46 -14.97
C THR A 44 -10.67 1.89 -16.08
N ASP A 45 -11.96 1.78 -15.80
CA ASP A 45 -13.00 1.31 -16.71
C ASP A 45 -14.25 2.20 -16.58
N ASP A 46 -15.30 1.89 -17.33
CA ASP A 46 -16.54 2.68 -17.38
C ASP A 46 -17.32 2.68 -16.05
N SER A 47 -16.94 1.85 -15.08
CA SER A 47 -17.52 1.87 -13.74
C SER A 47 -16.88 2.89 -12.80
N CYS A 48 -15.70 3.42 -13.16
CA CYS A 48 -14.93 4.38 -12.37
C CYS A 48 -15.63 5.73 -12.21
N GLU A 49 -15.30 6.41 -11.12
CA GLU A 49 -15.75 7.79 -10.88
C GLU A 49 -14.68 8.78 -11.35
N ALA A 50 -15.07 10.03 -11.54
CA ALA A 50 -14.15 11.09 -11.93
C ALA A 50 -14.19 12.24 -10.94
N THR A 51 -13.02 12.76 -10.59
CA THR A 51 -12.90 14.04 -9.91
C THR A 51 -13.30 15.20 -10.84
N PRO A 52 -13.59 16.41 -10.32
CA PRO A 52 -14.01 17.54 -11.16
C PRO A 52 -13.02 17.95 -12.26
N ASP A 53 -11.74 17.62 -12.10
CA ASP A 53 -10.67 17.80 -13.11
C ASP A 53 -10.60 16.67 -14.15
N GLY A 54 -11.52 15.71 -14.11
CA GLY A 54 -11.64 14.61 -15.06
C GLY A 54 -10.76 13.39 -14.76
N CYS A 55 -9.98 13.40 -13.66
CA CYS A 55 -9.16 12.25 -13.30
C CYS A 55 -10.04 11.08 -12.83
N ARG A 56 -9.88 9.91 -13.48
CA ARG A 56 -10.68 8.71 -13.20
C ARG A 56 -10.08 7.91 -12.05
N TRP A 57 -10.94 7.42 -11.16
CA TRP A 57 -10.58 6.58 -10.03
C TRP A 57 -11.55 5.40 -9.91
N PRO A 58 -11.05 4.19 -9.59
CA PRO A 58 -11.91 3.09 -9.19
C PRO A 58 -12.85 3.53 -8.06
N ARG A 59 -14.14 3.22 -8.19
CA ARG A 59 -15.09 3.49 -7.10
C ARG A 59 -14.62 2.75 -5.85
N PRO A 60 -14.39 3.45 -4.72
CA PRO A 60 -14.02 2.78 -3.48
C PRO A 60 -15.13 1.82 -3.04
N THR A 61 -14.75 0.63 -2.58
CA THR A 61 -15.69 -0.28 -1.91
C THR A 61 -15.94 0.24 -0.50
N PRO A 62 -17.17 0.67 -0.16
CA PRO A 62 -17.45 1.14 1.20
C PRO A 62 -17.49 -0.03 2.17
N VAL A 63 -16.86 0.14 3.33
CA VAL A 63 -16.97 -0.77 4.46
C VAL A 63 -17.79 -0.07 5.54
N PHE A 64 -19.06 -0.46 5.65
CA PHE A 64 -19.96 0.06 6.67
C PHE A 64 -19.78 -0.75 7.96
N MET A 65 -19.70 -0.06 9.10
CA MET A 65 -19.42 -0.66 10.40
C MET A 65 -20.38 -0.11 11.45
N GLU A 66 -20.83 -0.97 12.36
CA GLU A 66 -21.54 -0.64 13.59
C GLU A 66 -20.60 -0.62 14.81
N PRO A 67 -20.99 -0.02 15.94
CA PRO A 67 -20.19 -0.09 17.17
C PRO A 67 -19.91 -1.53 17.60
N GLY A 68 -18.64 -1.92 17.60
CA GLY A 68 -18.19 -3.28 17.92
C GLY A 68 -17.63 -4.06 16.73
N ASP A 69 -17.93 -3.62 15.51
CA ASP A 69 -17.32 -4.20 14.30
C ASP A 69 -15.83 -3.86 14.20
N ALA A 70 -15.08 -4.76 13.57
CA ALA A 70 -13.68 -4.56 13.24
C ALA A 70 -13.43 -4.88 11.77
N THR A 71 -12.62 -4.05 11.12
CA THR A 71 -12.11 -4.30 9.77
C THR A 71 -10.61 -4.53 9.85
N ILE A 72 -10.13 -5.52 9.11
CA ILE A 72 -8.70 -5.79 8.93
C ILE A 72 -8.35 -5.35 7.51
N ALA A 73 -7.41 -4.41 7.39
CA ALA A 73 -6.84 -3.98 6.12
C ALA A 73 -5.34 -4.26 6.12
N MET A 74 -4.81 -4.63 4.96
CA MET A 74 -3.37 -4.72 4.77
C MET A 74 -2.79 -3.33 4.51
N TYR A 75 -1.57 -3.09 5.03
CA TYR A 75 -0.91 -1.78 4.97
C TYR A 75 -0.80 -1.19 3.54
N HIS A 76 -0.71 -2.04 2.51
CA HIS A 76 -0.53 -1.59 1.12
C HIS A 76 -1.85 -1.45 0.34
N ILE A 77 -3.00 -1.79 0.92
CA ILE A 77 -4.29 -1.54 0.26
C ILE A 77 -4.56 -0.03 0.36
N PRO A 78 -4.76 0.69 -0.76
CA PRO A 78 -5.21 2.07 -0.72
C PRO A 78 -6.57 2.16 -0.01
N HIS A 79 -6.62 2.87 1.11
CA HIS A 79 -7.84 3.04 1.90
C HIS A 79 -7.90 4.43 2.52
N GLY A 80 -9.08 4.81 2.99
CA GLY A 80 -9.30 6.10 3.64
C GLY A 80 -10.68 6.19 4.27
N GLY A 81 -10.87 7.22 5.09
CA GLY A 81 -12.17 7.53 5.67
C GLY A 81 -12.94 8.53 4.82
N THR A 82 -14.24 8.30 4.67
CA THR A 82 -15.15 9.33 4.13
C THR A 82 -15.18 10.55 5.05
N ARG A 83 -15.47 11.73 4.50
CA ARG A 83 -15.70 12.95 5.30
C ARG A 83 -16.94 12.76 6.18
N ASN A 84 -16.86 13.18 7.44
CA ASN A 84 -18.01 13.21 8.35
C ASN A 84 -18.74 14.56 8.24
N GLU A 85 -19.04 14.99 7.02
CA GLU A 85 -19.48 16.37 6.72
C GLU A 85 -20.87 16.69 7.29
N ASN A 86 -21.77 15.69 7.31
CA ASN A 86 -23.13 15.80 7.85
C ASN A 86 -23.38 14.84 9.03
N GLY A 87 -22.32 14.40 9.71
CA GLY A 87 -22.44 13.46 10.83
C GLY A 87 -23.01 14.14 12.08
N ASN A 88 -24.03 13.52 12.69
CA ASN A 88 -24.61 14.00 13.95
C ASN A 88 -23.81 13.57 15.18
N SER A 89 -22.72 12.81 15.00
CA SER A 89 -21.84 12.33 16.06
C SER A 89 -20.40 12.19 15.55
N ALA A 90 -19.45 12.12 16.47
CA ALA A 90 -18.06 11.86 16.15
C ALA A 90 -17.87 10.40 15.70
N ARG A 91 -17.13 10.19 14.62
CA ARG A 91 -16.66 8.86 14.21
C ARG A 91 -15.35 8.54 14.89
N ASN A 92 -15.39 7.70 15.92
CA ASN A 92 -14.22 7.24 16.66
C ASN A 92 -13.96 5.77 16.36
N SER A 93 -12.77 5.47 15.85
CA SER A 93 -12.33 4.09 15.58
C SER A 93 -10.87 3.94 16.01
N PRO A 94 -10.56 3.12 17.03
CA PRO A 94 -9.18 2.82 17.35
C PRO A 94 -8.56 1.98 16.23
N ILE A 95 -7.34 2.34 15.81
CA ILE A 95 -6.58 1.60 14.81
C ILE A 95 -5.43 0.91 15.52
N PHE A 96 -5.31 -0.40 15.29
CA PHE A 96 -4.21 -1.21 15.78
C PHE A 96 -3.41 -1.73 14.58
N THR A 97 -2.11 -1.47 14.58
CA THR A 97 -1.21 -2.01 13.57
C THR A 97 -0.65 -3.35 14.06
N LEU A 98 -0.92 -4.42 13.32
CA LEU A 98 -0.34 -5.73 13.57
C LEU A 98 0.88 -5.91 12.66
N VAL A 99 2.07 -5.98 13.25
CA VAL A 99 3.32 -6.13 12.50
C VAL A 99 3.87 -7.53 12.70
N ASN A 100 4.09 -8.27 11.61
CA ASN A 100 4.78 -9.55 11.68
C ASN A 100 6.26 -9.31 12.01
N LYS A 101 6.68 -9.78 13.19
CA LYS A 101 8.06 -9.64 13.69
C LYS A 101 9.05 -10.65 13.10
N LYS A 102 8.61 -11.63 12.29
CA LYS A 102 9.46 -12.67 11.68
C LYS A 102 10.70 -12.10 10.98
N ARG A 103 10.54 -10.98 10.27
CA ARG A 103 11.64 -10.31 9.55
C ARG A 103 12.66 -9.65 10.47
N GLN A 104 12.20 -9.12 11.60
CA GLN A 104 12.96 -8.25 12.50
C GLN A 104 12.55 -8.52 13.96
N PRO A 105 12.80 -9.74 14.48
CA PRO A 105 12.25 -10.17 15.77
C PRO A 105 12.77 -9.31 16.93
N ASN A 106 13.99 -8.79 16.79
CA ASN A 106 14.71 -8.07 17.84
C ASN A 106 14.65 -6.54 17.69
N LYS A 107 14.03 -6.01 16.63
CA LYS A 107 13.91 -4.55 16.45
C LYS A 107 12.66 -4.05 17.18
N VAL A 108 12.78 -3.04 18.02
CA VAL A 108 11.59 -2.37 18.58
C VAL A 108 11.11 -1.37 17.53
N ILE A 109 9.84 -1.47 17.13
CA ILE A 109 9.22 -0.50 16.23
C ILE A 109 8.41 0.42 17.13
N GLU A 110 8.79 1.70 17.18
CA GLU A 110 8.06 2.72 17.93
C GLU A 110 7.09 3.46 17.00
N GLY A 111 5.85 3.66 17.45
CA GLY A 111 4.89 4.58 16.83
C GLY A 111 3.99 4.00 15.74
N GLN A 112 3.24 4.92 15.10
CA GLN A 112 2.15 4.69 14.14
C GLN A 112 2.62 4.18 12.76
N SER A 113 3.90 3.80 12.61
CA SER A 113 4.42 3.28 11.33
C SER A 113 3.79 1.92 11.03
N ASP A 114 3.15 1.82 9.86
CA ASP A 114 2.61 0.58 9.30
C ASP A 114 3.68 -0.23 8.57
N HIS A 115 4.91 0.30 8.46
CA HIS A 115 6.02 -0.33 7.79
C HIS A 115 6.95 -1.07 8.77
N PRO A 116 7.21 -2.37 8.56
CA PRO A 116 8.08 -3.16 9.43
C PRO A 116 9.57 -2.79 9.32
N ASP A 117 9.94 -2.01 8.30
CA ASP A 117 11.31 -1.78 7.89
C ASP A 117 11.73 -0.28 7.92
N LEU A 118 10.87 0.62 8.43
CA LEU A 118 11.12 2.06 8.51
C LEU A 118 10.96 2.59 9.95
N GLU A 119 11.70 3.66 10.26
CA GLU A 119 11.52 4.48 11.45
C GLU A 119 10.24 5.31 11.35
N TRP A 120 9.78 5.83 12.50
CA TRP A 120 8.51 6.57 12.58
C TRP A 120 8.49 7.83 11.70
N ASP A 121 9.64 8.46 11.49
CA ASP A 121 9.83 9.68 10.70
C ASP A 121 10.09 9.40 9.22
N GLY A 122 9.98 8.15 8.79
CA GLY A 122 10.33 7.70 7.44
C GLY A 122 11.83 7.45 7.25
N GLY A 123 12.63 7.52 8.32
CA GLY A 123 14.01 7.06 8.35
C GLY A 123 14.13 5.58 8.02
N PHE A 124 15.30 5.16 7.55
CA PHE A 124 15.59 3.75 7.31
C PHE A 124 16.20 3.13 8.55
N LEU A 125 15.63 2.02 9.02
CA LEU A 125 16.23 1.24 10.09
C LEU A 125 17.59 0.69 9.64
N GLY A 126 18.59 0.80 10.52
CA GLY A 126 19.90 0.19 10.32
C GLY A 126 19.81 -1.34 10.35
N PHE A 127 20.05 -1.97 9.19
CA PHE A 127 20.09 -3.42 9.03
C PHE A 127 21.51 -3.93 8.78
N GLU A 128 21.70 -5.21 9.10
CA GLU A 128 22.98 -5.91 8.99
C GLU A 128 23.39 -6.08 7.52
N GLU A 129 24.67 -6.29 7.25
CA GLU A 129 25.13 -6.52 5.87
C GLU A 129 24.44 -7.75 5.26
N GLY A 130 23.90 -7.61 4.03
CA GLY A 130 23.09 -8.62 3.37
C GLY A 130 21.59 -8.60 3.71
N ASN A 131 21.15 -7.78 4.67
CA ASN A 131 19.74 -7.60 5.01
C ASN A 131 19.11 -6.49 4.15
N ASP A 132 18.72 -6.83 2.92
CA ASP A 132 18.06 -5.92 1.98
C ASP A 132 16.54 -5.85 2.24
N ALA A 133 16.15 -4.94 3.13
CA ALA A 133 14.75 -4.72 3.49
C ALA A 133 13.89 -4.22 2.32
N PHE A 134 14.48 -3.50 1.37
CA PHE A 134 13.77 -2.98 0.20
C PHE A 134 13.39 -4.12 -0.76
N ALA A 135 14.34 -5.00 -1.08
CA ALA A 135 14.08 -6.16 -1.94
C ALA A 135 12.98 -7.08 -1.36
N ARG A 136 13.01 -7.32 -0.04
CA ARG A 136 11.95 -8.10 0.63
C ARG A 136 10.60 -7.40 0.60
N SER A 137 10.56 -6.10 0.87
CA SER A 137 9.30 -5.33 0.82
C SER A 137 8.70 -5.34 -0.58
N LYS A 138 9.53 -5.21 -1.63
CA LYS A 138 9.09 -5.38 -3.02
C LYS A 138 8.50 -6.77 -3.26
N PHE A 139 9.15 -7.83 -2.79
CA PHE A 139 8.64 -9.20 -2.93
C PHE A 139 7.28 -9.37 -2.24
N ALA A 140 7.15 -8.91 -0.99
CA ALA A 140 5.92 -9.07 -0.23
C ALA A 140 4.75 -8.21 -0.71
N LEU A 141 5.01 -7.03 -1.28
CA LEU A 141 3.96 -6.24 -1.93
C LEU A 141 3.27 -7.02 -3.06
N CYS A 142 4.01 -7.89 -3.76
CA CYS A 142 3.46 -8.74 -4.80
C CYS A 142 3.01 -10.12 -4.30
N ASN A 143 3.47 -10.55 -3.12
CA ASN A 143 3.24 -11.88 -2.55
C ASN A 143 2.78 -11.78 -1.09
N MET A 144 1.73 -10.99 -0.84
CA MET A 144 1.30 -10.61 0.51
C MET A 144 1.05 -11.80 1.45
N TYR A 145 0.55 -12.92 0.92
CA TYR A 145 0.24 -14.09 1.71
C TYR A 145 1.49 -14.84 2.20
N HIS A 146 2.66 -14.56 1.62
CA HIS A 146 3.94 -15.03 2.15
C HIS A 146 4.24 -14.41 3.54
N GLU A 147 3.70 -13.23 3.84
CA GLU A 147 3.89 -12.55 5.13
C GLU A 147 2.85 -12.91 6.19
N TRP A 148 1.75 -13.58 5.79
CA TRP A 148 0.66 -13.93 6.68
C TRP A 148 0.68 -15.41 7.05
N ASP A 149 1.62 -15.76 7.92
CA ASP A 149 1.75 -17.12 8.47
C ASP A 149 0.40 -17.61 9.03
N GLY A 150 -0.03 -18.78 8.57
CA GLY A 150 -1.29 -19.43 8.98
C GLY A 150 -2.46 -19.20 8.01
N MET A 151 -2.45 -18.13 7.21
CA MET A 151 -3.54 -17.87 6.25
C MET A 151 -3.33 -18.52 4.89
N GLN A 152 -2.13 -19.02 4.57
CA GLN A 152 -1.82 -19.53 3.24
C GLN A 152 -2.78 -20.64 2.80
N HIS A 153 -3.12 -21.57 3.70
CA HIS A 153 -4.04 -22.67 3.39
C HIS A 153 -5.46 -22.16 3.10
N ILE A 154 -5.98 -21.26 3.92
CA ILE A 154 -7.32 -20.67 3.76
C ILE A 154 -7.42 -19.94 2.42
N VAL A 155 -6.42 -19.11 2.12
CA VAL A 155 -6.41 -18.35 0.87
C VAL A 155 -6.26 -19.28 -0.34
N ALA A 156 -5.44 -20.33 -0.24
CA ALA A 156 -5.31 -21.32 -1.30
C ALA A 156 -6.64 -22.05 -1.58
N GLU A 157 -7.40 -22.37 -0.54
CA GLU A 157 -8.74 -22.97 -0.65
C GLU A 157 -9.75 -22.02 -1.31
N GLU A 158 -9.83 -20.76 -0.86
CA GLU A 158 -10.74 -19.77 -1.45
C GLU A 158 -10.40 -19.47 -2.91
N ARG A 159 -9.11 -19.34 -3.25
CA ARG A 159 -8.68 -19.17 -4.64
C ARG A 159 -9.05 -20.36 -5.52
N ALA A 160 -8.95 -21.59 -5.00
CA ALA A 160 -9.34 -22.78 -5.72
C ALA A 160 -10.85 -22.81 -6.00
N LYS A 161 -11.69 -22.36 -5.05
CA LYS A 161 -13.15 -22.20 -5.26
C LYS A 161 -13.46 -21.21 -6.37
N GLU A 162 -12.65 -20.15 -6.51
CA GLU A 162 -12.75 -19.15 -7.58
C GLU A 162 -12.06 -19.57 -8.90
N GLY A 163 -11.46 -20.75 -8.98
CA GLY A 163 -10.71 -21.22 -10.14
C GLY A 163 -9.39 -20.48 -10.40
N LYS A 164 -8.85 -19.79 -9.41
CA LYS A 164 -7.58 -19.04 -9.50
C LYS A 164 -6.38 -19.94 -9.14
N SER A 165 -5.24 -19.74 -9.81
CA SER A 165 -4.01 -20.51 -9.56
C SER A 165 -3.38 -20.21 -8.19
N ASN A 166 -2.79 -21.22 -7.57
CA ASN A 166 -2.04 -21.13 -6.31
C ASN A 166 -0.52 -21.03 -6.49
N THR A 167 0.00 -20.88 -7.72
CA THR A 167 1.44 -20.69 -7.98
C THR A 167 2.06 -19.50 -7.22
N VAL A 168 1.24 -18.53 -6.80
CA VAL A 168 1.66 -17.39 -5.96
C VAL A 168 2.22 -17.79 -4.58
N PHE A 169 1.95 -19.02 -4.11
CA PHE A 169 2.46 -19.54 -2.84
C PHE A 169 3.74 -20.38 -2.98
N GLU A 170 4.18 -20.67 -4.21
CA GLU A 170 5.35 -21.55 -4.48
C GLU A 170 6.65 -20.76 -4.73
N LEU A 171 6.57 -19.42 -4.63
CA LEU A 171 7.70 -18.47 -4.76
C LEU A 171 8.21 -18.05 -3.38
#